data_AF-A0AAV4UE22-F1
#
_entry.id   AF-A0AAV4UE22-F1
#
_cell.length_a   1.000
_cell.length_b   1.000
_cell.length_c   1.000
_cell.angle_alpha   90.00
_cell.angle_beta   90.00
_cell.angle_gamma   90.00
#
_symmetry.space_group_name_H-M   'P 1'
#
loop_
_entity.id
_entity.type
_entity.pdbx_description
1 polymer ?
#
loop_
_entity_poly.entity_id
_entity_poly.type
_entity_poly.pdbx_seq_one_letter_code
_entity_poly.pdbx_strand_id
1 'polypeptide(L)' 'MFAALKSLPSLGRRGIIQRRNYYGYVGRRREELSIAESWAHGLLIAGGIFTIPAWVLCHIKEYRGIDKKE' A
#
# COMPACT_ATOMS: atom_id res chain seq x y z
N MET A 1 -9.49 58.07 7.08
CA MET A 1 -10.63 57.71 6.22
C MET A 1 -10.21 56.53 5.37
N PHE A 2 -11.02 55.46 5.44
CA PHE A 2 -10.79 54.15 4.84
C PHE A 2 -10.74 54.24 3.31
N ALA A 3 -9.68 53.69 2.72
CA ALA A 3 -9.68 53.31 1.31
C ALA A 3 -8.85 52.04 1.12
N ALA A 4 -9.57 50.93 0.98
CA ALA A 4 -9.21 49.79 0.13
C ALA A 4 -7.94 49.00 0.53
N LEU A 5 -7.98 47.88 1.27
CA LEU A 5 -8.91 46.73 1.16
C LEU A 5 -9.21 46.32 -0.30
N LYS A 6 -8.25 46.48 -1.22
CA LYS A 6 -8.38 46.07 -2.64
C LYS A 6 -7.28 45.15 -3.17
N SER A 7 -6.72 44.28 -2.35
CA SER A 7 -6.02 43.12 -2.89
C SER A 7 -5.81 42.05 -1.83
N LEU A 8 -6.91 41.51 -1.30
CA LEU A 8 -6.94 40.14 -0.83
C LEU A 8 -7.23 39.27 -2.06
N PRO A 9 -6.24 38.61 -2.70
CA PRO A 9 -6.54 37.44 -3.49
C PRO A 9 -6.79 36.26 -2.53
N SER A 10 -7.77 36.38 -1.64
CA SER A 10 -8.39 35.24 -0.97
C SER A 10 -9.47 34.68 -1.91
N LEU A 11 -9.06 34.29 -3.10
CA LEU A 11 -9.87 33.51 -4.02
C LEU A 11 -9.25 32.13 -4.04
N GLY A 12 -9.98 31.20 -3.45
CA GLY A 12 -9.57 29.84 -3.18
C GLY A 12 -8.83 29.23 -4.34
N ARG A 13 -7.55 28.92 -4.09
CA ARG A 13 -6.95 27.72 -4.64
C ARG A 13 -7.72 26.55 -4.02
N ARG A 14 -8.95 26.32 -4.50
CA ARG A 14 -9.48 24.96 -4.57
C ARG A 14 -8.43 24.27 -5.40
N GLY A 15 -7.49 23.62 -4.72
CA GLY A 15 -6.66 22.61 -5.34
C GLY A 15 -7.66 21.71 -6.02
N ILE A 16 -7.76 21.86 -7.33
CA ILE A 16 -8.32 20.85 -8.18
C ILE A 16 -7.40 19.68 -7.84
N ILE A 17 -7.81 18.86 -6.88
CA ILE A 17 -7.34 17.49 -6.78
C ILE A 17 -7.79 16.97 -8.13
N GLN A 18 -6.87 17.04 -9.09
CA GLN A 18 -7.03 16.46 -10.38
C GLN A 18 -7.13 14.98 -10.07
N ARG A 19 -8.36 14.53 -9.80
CA ARG A 19 -8.72 13.12 -9.81
C ARG A 19 -8.42 12.73 -11.24
N ARG A 20 -7.19 12.27 -11.45
CA ARG A 20 -6.68 11.83 -12.72
C ARG A 20 -7.51 10.59 -13.02
N ASN A 21 -8.61 10.81 -13.73
CA ASN A 21 -9.43 9.74 -14.26
C ASN A 21 -8.52 9.01 -15.25
N TYR A 22 -7.91 7.90 -14.81
CA TYR A 22 -7.13 6.98 -15.63
C TYR A 22 -8.05 6.18 -16.59
N TYR A 23 -9.08 6.82 -17.12
CA TYR A 23 -9.97 6.26 -18.14
C TYR A 23 -9.55 6.76 -19.53
N GLY A 24 -8.25 6.68 -19.82
CA GLY A 24 -7.69 7.11 -21.08
C GLY A 24 -6.37 6.40 -21.34
N TYR A 25 -6.39 5.47 -22.29
CA TYR A 25 -5.24 4.74 -22.80
C TYR A 25 -4.42 3.99 -21.75
N VAL A 26 -4.90 2.81 -21.36
CA VAL A 26 -3.97 1.75 -20.93
C VAL A 26 -3.16 1.41 -22.17
N GLY A 27 -1.97 2.01 -22.32
CA GLY A 27 -1.05 1.67 -23.40
C GLY A 27 -0.89 0.16 -23.45
N ARG A 28 -0.84 -0.42 -24.67
CA ARG A 28 -0.69 -1.86 -24.87
C ARG A 28 0.38 -2.38 -23.91
N ARG A 29 0.03 -3.38 -23.08
CA ARG A 29 0.92 -3.94 -22.07
C ARG A 29 2.22 -4.33 -22.78
N ARG A 30 3.37 -3.79 -22.34
CA ARG A 30 4.66 -4.05 -22.99
C ARG A 30 5.00 -5.54 -22.97
N GLU A 31 4.63 -6.22 -21.89
CA GLU A 31 4.82 -7.63 -21.67
C GLU A 31 3.56 -8.20 -21.00
N GLU A 32 2.98 -9.25 -21.55
CA GLU A 32 1.82 -9.92 -20.95
C GLU A 32 2.30 -10.85 -19.83
N LEU A 33 2.07 -10.44 -18.58
CA LEU A 33 2.25 -11.35 -17.44
C LEU A 33 1.33 -12.57 -17.61
N SER A 34 1.95 -13.74 -17.61
CA SER A 34 1.24 -15.01 -17.57
C SER A 34 0.51 -15.17 -16.25
N ILE A 35 -0.52 -16.02 -16.26
CA ILE A 35 -1.26 -16.40 -15.06
C ILE A 35 -0.29 -17.01 -14.03
N ALA A 36 0.66 -17.83 -14.49
CA ALA A 36 1.66 -18.47 -13.64
C ALA A 36 2.56 -17.47 -12.92
N GLU A 37 3.06 -16.45 -13.62
CA GLU A 37 3.86 -15.37 -13.00
C GLU A 37 3.06 -14.59 -11.98
N SER A 38 1.79 -14.32 -12.27
CA SER A 38 0.89 -13.63 -11.34
C SER A 38 0.71 -14.44 -10.05
N TRP A 39 0.53 -15.76 -10.16
CA TRP A 39 0.45 -16.65 -8.99
C TRP A 39 1.79 -16.75 -8.25
N ALA A 40 2.91 -16.85 -8.96
CA ALA A 40 4.24 -16.93 -8.35
C ALA A 40 4.54 -15.69 -7.48
N HIS A 41 4.25 -14.49 -8.00
CA HIS A 41 4.39 -13.26 -7.23
C HIS A 41 3.42 -13.20 -6.05
N GLY A 42 2.16 -13.61 -6.26
CA GLY A 42 1.16 -13.66 -5.19
C GLY A 42 1.59 -14.58 -4.04
N LEU A 43 2.08 -15.78 -4.36
CA LEU A 43 2.57 -16.75 -3.38
C LEU A 43 3.84 -16.28 -2.68
N LEU A 44 4.76 -15.63 -3.39
CA LEU A 44 6.00 -15.10 -2.82
C LEU A 44 5.71 -13.98 -1.81
N ILE A 45 4.80 -13.06 -2.15
CA ILE A 45 4.37 -11.98 -1.26
C ILE A 45 3.63 -12.55 -0.04
N ALA A 46 2.65 -13.43 -0.27
CA ALA A 46 1.87 -14.05 0.80
C ALA A 46 2.79 -14.85 1.74
N GLY A 47 3.66 -15.69 1.20
CA GLY A 47 4.65 -16.46 1.97
C GLY A 47 5.53 -15.54 2.81
N GLY A 48 6.06 -14.47 2.22
CA GLY A 48 6.87 -13.49 2.95
C GLY A 48 6.14 -12.85 4.13
N ILE A 49 4.87 -12.44 3.95
CA ILE A 49 4.05 -11.85 5.01
C ILE A 49 3.80 -12.84 6.16
N PHE A 50 3.52 -14.11 5.83
CA PHE A 50 3.20 -15.13 6.83
C PHE A 50 4.42 -15.80 7.48
N THR A 51 5.62 -15.67 6.89
CA THR A 51 6.83 -16.36 7.38
C THR A 51 7.17 -15.99 8.82
N ILE A 52 7.22 -14.70 9.14
CA ILE A 52 7.59 -14.25 10.49
C ILE A 52 6.52 -14.60 11.54
N PRO A 53 5.21 -14.30 11.33
CA PRO A 53 4.17 -14.73 12.26
C PRO A 53 4.15 -16.25 12.48
N ALA A 54 4.31 -17.04 11.42
CA ALA A 54 4.34 -18.49 11.53
C ALA A 54 5.53 -18.98 12.38
N TRP A 55 6.72 -18.39 12.19
CA TRP A 55 7.89 -18.71 13.00
C TRP A 55 7.68 -18.39 14.48
N VAL A 56 7.12 -17.21 14.79
CA VAL A 56 6.83 -16.80 16.18
C VAL A 56 5.82 -17.75 16.82
N LEU A 57 4.74 -18.10 16.13
CA LEU A 57 3.74 -19.03 16.63
C LEU A 57 4.31 -20.44 16.84
N CYS A 58 5.20 -20.89 15.97
CA CYS A 58 5.88 -22.18 16.10
C CYS A 58 6.73 -22.25 17.39
N HIS A 59 7.46 -21.18 17.71
CA HIS A 59 8.37 -21.12 18.87
C HIS A 59 7.72 -20.51 20.13
N ILE A 60 6.42 -20.23 20.12
CA ILE A 60 5.75 -19.57 21.24
C ILE A 60 5.81 -20.39 22.53
N LYS A 61 5.86 -21.73 22.43
CA LYS A 61 5.97 -22.62 23.60
C LYS A 61 7.34 -22.52 24.26
N GLU A 62 8.39 -22.37 23.45
CA GLU A 62 9.76 -22.15 23.92
C GLU A 62 9.88 -20.80 24.61
N TYR A 63 9.31 -19.74 24.02
CA TYR A 63 9.27 -18.40 24.64
C TYR A 63 8.49 -18.36 25.95
N ARG A 64 7.45 -19.19 26.07
CA ARG A 64 6.65 -19.30 27.30
C ARG A 64 7.24 -20.26 28.33
N GLY A 65 8.30 -20.98 28.00
CA GLY A 65 8.94 -21.96 28.89
C GLY A 65 8.08 -23.18 29.23
N ILE A 66 6.99 -23.41 28.48
CA ILE A 66 6.02 -24.49 28.74
C ILE A 66 6.58 -25.86 28.35
N ASP A 67 7.55 -25.89 27.43
CA ASP A 67 8.14 -27.14 26.91
C ASP A 67 9.23 -27.72 27.82
N LYS A 68 9.56 -27.04 28.93
CA LYS A 68 10.41 -27.62 29.98
C LYS A 68 9.56 -28.58 30.82
N LYS A 69 9.42 -29.81 30.35
CA LYS A 69 9.07 -30.94 31.22
C LYS A 69 10.28 -31.26 32.09
N GLU A 70 10.25 -30.84 33.35
CA GLU A 70 10.97 -31.54 34.43
C GLU A 70 10.32 -32.91 34.68
#